data_AF-A0A7Z0LDL7-F1
#
_entry.id   AF-A0A7Z0LDL7-F1
#
_cell.length_a   1.000
_cell.length_b   1.000
_cell.length_c   1.000
_cell.angle_alpha   90.00
_cell.angle_beta   90.00
_cell.angle_gamma   90.00
#
_symmetry.space_group_name_H-M   'P 1'
#
loop_
_entity.id
_entity.type
_entity.pdbx_description
1 polymer ?
#
loop_
_entity_poly.entity_id
_entity_poly.type
_entity_poly.pdbx_seq_one_letter_code
_entity_poly.pdbx_strand_id
1 'polypeptide(L)' 'MGDKPISFKDANGNFVSAADVWTEEKLEALFNTLNPNRKLRLEREAKQD' A
#
# COMPACT_ATOMS: atom_id res chain seq x y z
N MET A 1 -21.62 -19.89 -11.24
CA MET A 1 -20.47 -19.06 -10.85
C MET A 1 -20.25 -19.30 -9.37
N GLY A 2 -19.18 -19.98 -9.00
CA GLY A 2 -18.86 -20.19 -7.58
C GLY A 2 -18.20 -18.92 -7.07
N ASP A 3 -18.90 -18.17 -6.21
CA ASP A 3 -18.29 -17.10 -5.42
C ASP A 3 -17.17 -17.71 -4.59
N LYS A 4 -15.94 -17.63 -5.10
CA LYS A 4 -14.77 -17.79 -4.25
C LYS A 4 -14.78 -16.56 -3.37
N PRO A 5 -14.91 -16.68 -2.03
CA PRO A 5 -14.67 -15.53 -1.19
C PRO A 5 -13.23 -15.09 -1.51
N ILE A 6 -13.07 -13.84 -1.96
CA ILE A 6 -11.75 -13.22 -2.12
C ILE A 6 -11.28 -12.90 -0.70
N SER A 7 -10.97 -13.94 0.05
CA SER A 7 -10.62 -13.86 1.45
C SER A 7 -9.11 -13.97 1.54
N PHE A 8 -8.44 -12.84 1.75
CA PHE A 8 -7.02 -12.83 2.07
C PHE A 8 -6.87 -13.28 3.53
N LYS A 9 -6.03 -14.28 3.76
CA LYS A 9 -5.68 -14.71 5.11
C LYS A 9 -4.25 -14.25 5.41
N ASP A 10 -4.03 -13.74 6.62
CA ASP A 10 -2.69 -13.46 7.09
C ASP A 10 -1.91 -14.76 7.35
N ALA A 11 -0.62 -14.64 7.70
CA ALA A 11 0.24 -15.78 8.01
C ALA A 11 -0.26 -16.62 9.21
N ASN A 12 -1.15 -16.04 10.03
CA ASN A 12 -1.74 -16.67 11.21
C ASN A 12 -3.10 -17.33 10.89
N GLY A 13 -3.57 -17.26 9.64
CA GLY A 13 -4.83 -17.83 9.21
C GLY A 13 -6.07 -16.97 9.49
N ASN A 14 -5.90 -15.74 9.99
CA ASN A 14 -6.98 -14.80 10.21
C ASN A 14 -7.40 -14.16 8.90
N PHE A 15 -8.70 -13.96 8.73
CA PHE A 15 -9.21 -13.18 7.61
C PHE A 15 -8.90 -11.70 7.80
N VAL A 16 -8.23 -11.13 6.82
CA VAL A 16 -7.86 -9.70 6.82
C VAL A 16 -8.53 -9.00 5.66
N SER A 17 -9.02 -7.79 5.91
CA SER A 17 -9.62 -7.00 4.85
C SER A 17 -8.53 -6.48 3.92
N ALA A 18 -8.90 -6.13 2.70
CA ALA A 18 -7.96 -5.50 1.76
C ALA A 18 -7.37 -4.20 2.35
N ALA A 19 -8.11 -3.48 3.21
CA ALA A 19 -7.63 -2.30 3.90
C ALA A 19 -6.53 -2.63 4.91
N ASP A 20 -6.65 -3.74 5.65
CA ASP A 20 -5.63 -4.19 6.60
C ASP A 20 -4.35 -4.65 5.89
N VAL A 21 -4.48 -5.16 4.66
CA VAL A 21 -3.35 -5.61 3.86
C VAL A 21 -2.52 -4.42 3.35
N TRP A 22 -3.14 -3.29 3.04
CA TRP A 22 -2.49 -2.09 2.50
C TRP A 22 -2.13 -1.08 3.59
N THR A 23 -1.10 -1.42 4.38
CA THR A 23 -0.52 -0.51 5.36
C THR A 23 0.18 0.68 4.71
N GLU A 24 0.35 1.77 5.46
CA GLU A 24 1.06 2.98 5.02
C GLU A 24 2.44 2.66 4.43
N GLU A 25 3.22 1.81 5.10
CA GLU A 25 4.53 1.35 4.64
C GLU A 25 4.48 0.66 3.26
N LYS A 26 3.48 -0.20 3.04
CA LYS A 26 3.31 -0.90 1.75
C LYS A 26 2.89 0.05 0.65
N LEU A 27 2.03 1.02 0.97
CA LEU A 27 1.62 2.05 0.03
C LEU A 27 2.80 2.95 -0.33
N GLU A 28 3.61 3.36 0.64
CA GLU A 28 4.83 4.13 0.39
C GLU A 28 5.83 3.38 -0.49
N ALA A 29 6.10 2.10 -0.19
CA ALA A 29 6.97 1.26 -1.00
C ALA A 29 6.45 1.13 -2.45
N LEU A 30 5.14 0.94 -2.61
CA LEU A 30 4.51 0.87 -3.92
C LEU A 30 4.64 2.21 -4.67
N PHE A 31 4.37 3.33 -4.00
CA PHE A 31 4.49 4.65 -4.60
C PHE A 31 5.93 4.99 -5.00
N ASN A 32 6.92 4.59 -4.20
CA ASN A 32 8.33 4.75 -4.55
C ASN A 32 8.74 3.88 -5.74
N THR A 33 8.15 2.68 -5.86
CA THR A 33 8.43 1.77 -6.97
C THR A 33 7.81 2.26 -8.28
N LEU A 34 6.53 2.67 -8.25
CA LEU A 34 5.79 3.11 -9.44
C LEU A 34 6.07 4.57 -9.82
N ASN A 35 6.48 5.40 -8.85
CA ASN A 35 6.84 6.79 -9.07
C ASN A 35 8.14 7.13 -8.32
N PRO A 36 9.31 6.72 -8.82
CA PRO A 36 10.59 6.98 -8.17
C PRO A 36 10.91 8.48 -8.05
N ASN A 37 10.36 9.32 -8.92
CA ASN A 37 10.51 10.78 -8.86
C ASN A 37 9.64 11.44 -7.78
N ARG A 38 8.75 10.70 -7.12
CA ARG A 38 7.90 11.20 -6.03
C ARG A 38 8.72 11.77 -4.88
N LYS A 39 9.82 11.11 -4.51
CA LYS A 39 10.69 11.56 -3.42
C LYS A 39 11.22 12.98 -3.67
N LEU A 40 11.71 13.24 -4.88
CA LEU A 40 12.21 14.55 -5.29
C LEU A 40 11.12 15.62 -5.29
N ARG A 41 9.87 15.26 -5.61
CA ARG A 41 8.73 16.19 -5.55
C ARG A 41 8.36 16.54 -4.10
N LEU A 42 8.25 15.54 -3.23
CA LEU A 42 7.95 15.75 -1.81
C LEU A 42 9.02 16.59 -1.11
N GLU A 43 10.30 16.35 -1.41
CA GLU A 43 11.42 17.15 -0.89
C GLU A 43 11.40 18.61 -1.37
N ARG A 44 10.79 18.89 -2.53
CA ARG A 44 10.61 20.26 -3.03
C ARG A 44 9.41 20.94 -2.37
N GLU A 45 8.29 20.24 -2.25
CA GLU A 45 7.08 20.73 -1.60
C GLU A 45 7.36 21.08 -0.13
N ALA A 46 8.05 20.20 0.61
CA ALA A 46 8.44 20.44 2.01
C ALA A 46 9.45 21.58 2.22
N LYS A 47 10.10 22.08 1.16
CA LYS A 47 10.99 23.26 1.21
C LYS A 47 10.29 24.56 0.82
N GLN A 48 9.08 24.47 0.27
CA GLN A 48 8.30 25.63 -0.17
C GLN A 48 7.28 26.10 0.89
N ASP A 49 6.97 25.25 1.87
CA ASP A 49 6.27 25.60 3.11
C ASP A 49 7.24 26.17 4.17
#